data_AF-A0A7J3WE32-F1
#
_entry.id   AF-A0A7J3WE32-F1
#
_cell.length_a   1.000
_cell.length_b   1.000
_cell.length_c   1.000
_cell.angle_alpha   90.00
_cell.angle_beta   90.00
_cell.angle_gamma   90.00
#
_symmetry.space_group_name_H-M   'P 1'
#
loop_
_entity.id
_entity.type
_entity.pdbx_description
1 polymer ?
#
loop_
_entity_poly.entity_id
_entity_poly.type
_entity_poly.pdbx_seq_one_letter_code
_entity_poly.pdbx_strand_id
1 'polypeptide(L)'
;MLAWMVIGVANLLLSIMAFATGFSAGISEALSGEDMAVLPPPEVTLASSVLGLLWGLMLIYFIGVMRTDIKTIAQRLAEAARGKSEELLSSGETKRAMAAGEMRRLTEDLGNSVRISSPWVLPIVLGVLMVSVTGASAYITSLTQEIVLDPQAALESIFLLVALSLVLSVAALAYLVALLYSLHMINRLLGHVDRVSGSIADVLSRLKPPDTRTQGRRPGSRRTLLYIILTLITLGFFLIYWVWALNSDLGECETRVEELLSQLKLT
;
A
#
# COMPACT_ATOMS: atom_id res chain seq x y z
N MET A 1 6.60 -12.48 6.94
CA MET A 1 6.23 -11.13 6.47
C MET A 1 5.29 -10.42 7.44
N LEU A 2 4.16 -11.02 7.83
CA LEU A 2 3.20 -10.43 8.77
C LEU A 2 3.81 -9.98 10.10
N ALA A 3 4.63 -10.83 10.73
CA ALA A 3 5.31 -10.53 11.99
C ALA A 3 6.22 -9.30 11.88
N TRP A 4 6.99 -9.19 10.78
CA TRP A 4 7.83 -8.02 10.51
C TRP A 4 7.02 -6.74 10.26
N MET A 5 5.83 -6.86 9.68
CA MET A 5 4.91 -5.73 9.52
C MET A 5 4.31 -5.25 10.84
N VAL A 6 3.92 -6.18 11.71
CA VAL A 6 3.43 -5.87 13.07
C VAL A 6 4.51 -5.17 13.87
N ILE A 7 5.74 -5.71 13.85
CA ILE A 7 6.91 -5.10 14.51
C ILE A 7 7.18 -3.71 13.94
N GLY A 8 7.11 -3.55 12.62
CA GLY A 8 7.36 -2.27 11.97
C GLY A 8 6.33 -1.18 12.30
N VAL A 9 5.04 -1.50 12.29
CA VAL A 9 3.98 -0.56 12.69
C VAL A 9 4.06 -0.24 14.18
N ALA A 10 4.32 -1.24 15.02
CA ALA A 10 4.57 -1.01 16.44
C ALA A 10 5.75 -0.07 16.66
N ASN A 11 6.85 -0.25 15.93
CA ASN A 11 8.03 0.62 15.99
C ASN A 11 7.76 2.04 15.46
N LEU A 12 6.98 2.20 14.39
CA LEU A 12 6.59 3.51 13.89
C LEU A 12 5.74 4.24 14.94
N LEU A 13 4.75 3.56 15.53
CA LEU A 13 3.91 4.12 16.59
C LEU A 13 4.73 4.42 17.85
N LEU A 14 5.65 3.54 18.24
CA LEU A 14 6.60 3.77 19.33
C LEU A 14 7.51 4.96 19.04
N SER A 15 7.95 5.15 17.79
CA SER A 15 8.80 6.29 17.40
C SER A 15 8.01 7.60 17.43
N ILE A 16 6.76 7.60 16.93
CA ILE A 16 5.87 8.76 16.99
C ILE A 16 5.52 9.10 18.45
N MET A 17 5.21 8.08 19.27
CA MET A 17 4.90 8.24 20.68
C MET A 17 6.13 8.71 21.46
N ALA A 18 7.30 8.11 21.25
CA ALA A 18 8.55 8.50 21.89
C ALA A 18 8.97 9.92 21.47
N PHE A 19 8.73 10.31 20.22
CA PHE A 19 8.94 11.69 19.78
C PHE A 19 7.95 12.63 20.47
N ALA A 20 6.66 12.31 20.50
CA ALA A 20 5.64 13.14 21.14
C ALA A 20 5.85 13.28 22.66
N THR A 21 6.18 12.18 23.35
CA THR A 21 6.45 12.19 24.79
C THR A 21 7.80 12.82 25.10
N GLY A 22 8.85 12.54 24.33
CA GLY A 22 10.17 13.15 24.49
C GLY A 22 10.15 14.66 24.24
N PHE A 23 9.41 15.10 23.21
CA PHE A 23 9.22 16.52 22.92
C PHE A 23 8.38 17.23 24.00
N SER A 24 7.26 16.60 24.42
CA SER A 24 6.42 17.12 25.51
C SER A 24 7.17 17.21 26.83
N ALA A 25 7.94 16.18 27.19
CA ALA A 25 8.71 16.14 28.41
C ALA A 25 9.85 17.16 28.37
N GLY A 26 10.61 17.21 27.27
CA GLY A 26 11.71 18.17 27.09
C GLY A 26 11.23 19.63 27.17
N ILE A 27 10.06 19.96 26.62
CA ILE A 27 9.46 21.30 26.78
C ILE A 27 9.02 21.55 28.21
N SER A 28 8.31 20.60 28.83
CA SER A 28 7.82 20.76 30.21
C SER A 28 8.95 20.94 31.22
N GLU A 29 10.07 20.27 30.99
CA GLU A 29 11.23 20.24 31.89
C GLU A 29 12.16 21.43 31.66
N ALA A 30 12.37 21.84 30.39
CA ALA A 30 13.02 23.11 30.07
C ALA A 30 12.27 24.32 30.66
N LEU A 31 10.95 24.20 30.84
CA LEU A 31 10.13 25.22 31.49
C LEU A 31 10.09 25.11 33.03
N SER A 32 10.35 23.93 33.62
CA SER A 32 10.28 23.72 35.07
C SER A 32 11.59 24.06 35.80
N GLY A 33 12.74 24.04 35.11
CA GLY A 33 14.04 24.40 35.69
C GLY A 33 14.58 23.40 36.72
N GLU A 34 14.00 22.19 36.80
CA GLU A 34 14.53 21.10 37.63
C GLU A 34 15.69 20.37 36.93
N ASP A 35 16.56 19.74 37.74
CA ASP A 35 17.82 19.10 37.33
C ASP A 35 17.68 18.27 36.04
N MET A 36 18.50 18.61 35.04
CA MET A 36 18.39 18.13 33.66
C MET A 36 18.35 16.60 33.57
N ALA A 37 17.22 16.05 33.13
CA ALA A 37 17.12 14.64 32.79
C ALA A 37 18.13 14.27 31.69
N VAL A 38 18.63 13.04 31.81
CA VAL A 38 19.57 12.42 30.86
C VAL A 38 18.89 12.32 29.50
N LEU A 39 19.30 13.18 28.57
CA LEU A 39 18.93 13.09 27.16
C LEU A 39 19.16 11.66 26.64
N PRO A 40 18.27 11.13 25.78
CA PRO A 40 18.49 9.80 25.20
C PRO A 40 19.84 9.78 24.47
N PRO A 41 20.65 8.73 24.63
CA PRO A 41 21.95 8.66 24.01
C PRO A 41 21.81 8.71 22.47
N PRO A 42 22.77 9.32 21.74
CA PRO A 42 22.69 9.50 20.29
C PRO A 42 22.50 8.19 19.51
N GLU A 43 22.91 7.06 20.11
CA GLU A 43 22.70 5.71 19.60
C GLU A 43 21.20 5.38 19.40
N VAL A 44 20.32 5.85 20.28
CA VAL A 44 18.87 5.61 20.20
C VAL A 44 18.26 6.35 19.01
N THR A 45 18.68 7.60 18.79
CA THR A 45 18.23 8.44 17.66
C THR A 45 18.70 7.88 16.31
N LEU A 46 19.92 7.34 16.26
CA LEU A 46 20.42 6.67 15.07
C LEU A 46 19.65 5.37 14.81
N ALA A 47 19.42 4.56 15.84
CA ALA A 47 18.70 3.30 15.73
C ALA A 47 17.25 3.49 15.23
N SER A 48 16.52 4.46 15.80
CA SER A 48 15.16 4.79 15.33
C SER A 48 15.16 5.26 13.88
N SER A 49 16.19 6.01 13.48
CA SER A 49 16.32 6.51 12.11
C SER A 49 16.58 5.38 11.10
N VAL A 50 17.48 4.46 11.44
CA VAL A 50 17.76 3.27 10.62
C VAL A 50 16.51 2.40 10.51
N LEU A 51 15.79 2.18 11.62
CA LEU A 51 14.54 1.42 11.65
C LEU A 51 13.46 2.06 10.77
N GLY A 52 13.29 3.39 10.84
CA GLY A 52 12.39 4.13 9.97
C GLY A 52 12.73 3.91 8.49
N LEU A 53 14.00 4.12 8.11
CA LEU A 53 14.44 3.93 6.74
C LEU A 53 14.20 2.50 6.23
N LEU A 54 14.55 1.49 7.03
CA LEU A 54 14.31 0.08 6.68
C LEU A 54 12.81 -0.22 6.49
N TRP A 55 11.95 0.36 7.33
CA TRP A 55 10.52 0.18 7.22
C TRP A 55 9.94 0.82 5.95
N GLY A 56 10.41 2.02 5.59
CA GLY A 56 10.06 2.68 4.34
C GLY A 56 10.43 1.84 3.13
N LEU A 57 11.67 1.37 3.09
CA LEU A 57 12.15 0.50 2.01
C LEU A 57 11.33 -0.79 1.92
N MET A 58 10.98 -1.40 3.06
CA MET A 58 10.13 -2.60 3.09
C MET A 58 8.75 -2.32 2.52
N LEU A 59 8.14 -1.17 2.83
CA LEU A 59 6.82 -0.80 2.35
C LEU A 59 6.80 -0.48 0.85
N ILE A 60 7.84 0.20 0.36
CA ILE A 60 8.09 0.44 -1.07
C ILE A 60 8.21 -0.87 -1.81
N TYR A 61 9.05 -1.78 -1.29
CA TYR A 61 9.24 -3.11 -1.85
C TYR A 61 7.93 -3.87 -1.89
N PHE A 62 7.17 -3.90 -0.79
CA PHE A 62 5.88 -4.58 -0.70
C PHE A 62 4.87 -4.06 -1.73
N ILE A 63 4.68 -2.74 -1.83
CA ILE A 63 3.79 -2.12 -2.83
C ILE A 63 4.25 -2.46 -4.25
N GLY A 64 5.56 -2.43 -4.50
CA GLY A 64 6.15 -2.79 -5.79
C GLY A 64 5.89 -4.25 -6.19
N VAL A 65 6.08 -5.18 -5.26
CA VAL A 65 5.83 -6.62 -5.46
C VAL A 65 4.35 -6.88 -5.74
N MET A 66 3.45 -6.44 -4.85
CA MET A 66 2.01 -6.64 -5.00
C MET A 66 1.50 -6.17 -6.36
N ARG A 67 2.01 -5.03 -6.83
CA ARG A 67 1.62 -4.47 -8.12
C ARG A 67 2.17 -5.26 -9.30
N THR A 68 3.40 -5.75 -9.18
CA THR A 68 4.02 -6.60 -10.20
C THR A 68 3.26 -7.92 -10.33
N ASP A 69 2.82 -8.49 -9.22
CA ASP A 69 2.03 -9.72 -9.19
C ASP A 69 0.65 -9.51 -9.81
N ILE A 70 -0.07 -8.45 -9.42
CA ILE A 70 -1.37 -8.09 -10.02
C ILE A 70 -1.22 -7.89 -11.54
N LYS A 71 -0.17 -7.21 -11.99
CA LYS A 71 0.11 -7.01 -13.41
C LYS A 71 0.35 -8.34 -14.13
N THR A 72 1.13 -9.23 -13.52
CA THR A 72 1.44 -10.55 -14.08
C THR A 72 0.18 -11.41 -14.19
N ILE A 73 -0.66 -11.43 -13.15
CA ILE A 73 -1.95 -12.13 -13.15
C ILE A 73 -2.86 -11.57 -14.24
N ALA A 74 -2.97 -10.24 -14.34
CA ALA A 74 -3.80 -9.59 -15.35
C ALA A 74 -3.30 -9.88 -16.79
N GLN A 75 -1.99 -9.91 -17.01
CA GLN A 75 -1.39 -10.27 -18.30
C GLN A 75 -1.68 -11.72 -18.68
N ARG A 76 -1.47 -12.67 -17.76
CA ARG A 76 -1.79 -14.10 -17.98
C ARG A 76 -3.26 -14.31 -18.31
N LEU A 77 -4.16 -13.64 -17.58
CA LEU A 77 -5.59 -13.69 -17.84
C LEU A 77 -5.94 -13.10 -19.22
N ALA A 78 -5.35 -11.97 -19.57
CA ALA A 78 -5.57 -11.32 -20.86
C ALA A 78 -5.07 -12.18 -22.04
N GLU A 79 -3.90 -12.79 -21.92
CA GLU A 79 -3.32 -13.67 -22.94
C GLU A 79 -4.18 -14.92 -23.14
N ALA A 80 -4.60 -15.56 -22.05
CA ALA A 80 -5.43 -16.76 -22.13
C ALA A 80 -6.82 -16.48 -22.70
N ALA A 81 -7.47 -15.40 -22.26
CA ALA A 81 -8.76 -15.00 -22.81
C ALA A 81 -8.65 -14.58 -24.29
N ARG A 82 -7.53 -13.97 -24.71
CA ARG A 82 -7.28 -13.66 -26.11
C ARG A 82 -7.10 -14.93 -26.95
N GLY A 83 -6.27 -15.87 -26.50
CA GLY A 83 -6.09 -17.15 -27.18
C GLY A 83 -7.42 -17.91 -27.36
N LYS A 84 -8.26 -17.95 -26.32
CA LYS A 84 -9.58 -18.57 -26.43
C LYS A 84 -10.53 -17.80 -27.35
N SER A 85 -10.48 -16.47 -27.34
CA SER A 85 -11.29 -15.68 -28.26
C SER A 85 -10.96 -15.96 -29.74
N GLU A 86 -9.68 -16.17 -30.06
CA GLU A 86 -9.23 -16.51 -31.42
C GLU A 86 -9.71 -17.91 -31.84
N GLU A 87 -9.66 -18.88 -30.92
CA GLU A 87 -10.22 -20.22 -31.12
C GLU A 87 -11.75 -20.22 -31.30
N LEU A 88 -12.47 -19.42 -30.51
CA LEU A 88 -13.92 -19.28 -30.64
C LEU A 88 -14.31 -18.62 -31.98
N LEU A 89 -13.51 -17.68 -32.49
CA LEU A 89 -13.73 -17.07 -33.80
C LEU A 89 -13.52 -18.05 -34.95
N SER A 90 -12.55 -18.96 -34.85
CA SER A 90 -12.26 -19.92 -35.92
C SER A 90 -13.33 -21.00 -36.06
N SER A 91 -14.14 -21.23 -35.03
CA SER A 91 -15.23 -22.22 -35.04
C SER A 91 -16.40 -21.90 -35.99
N GLY A 92 -16.55 -20.65 -36.43
CA GLY A 92 -17.62 -20.22 -37.33
C GLY A 92 -19.03 -20.12 -36.72
N GLU A 93 -19.23 -20.51 -35.46
CA GLU A 93 -20.52 -20.36 -34.78
C GLU A 93 -20.77 -18.92 -34.32
N THR A 94 -21.92 -18.34 -34.68
CA THR A 94 -22.27 -16.95 -34.34
C THR A 94 -22.27 -16.67 -32.83
N LYS A 95 -22.72 -17.63 -32.01
CA LYS A 95 -22.69 -17.52 -30.53
C LYS A 95 -21.25 -17.44 -30.00
N ARG A 96 -20.34 -18.23 -30.57
CA ARG A 96 -18.92 -18.23 -30.19
C ARG A 96 -18.21 -16.95 -30.64
N ALA A 97 -18.57 -16.41 -31.81
CA ALA A 97 -18.06 -15.12 -32.27
C ALA A 97 -18.48 -13.95 -31.35
N MET A 98 -19.71 -13.95 -30.85
CA MET A 98 -20.17 -12.95 -29.88
C MET A 98 -19.40 -13.06 -28.54
N ALA A 99 -19.24 -14.29 -28.03
CA ALA A 99 -18.45 -14.54 -26.82
C ALA A 99 -16.98 -14.10 -26.97
N ALA A 100 -16.37 -14.35 -28.14
CA ALA A 100 -15.02 -13.90 -28.45
C ALA A 100 -14.89 -12.37 -28.46
N GLY A 101 -15.86 -11.67 -29.04
CA GLY A 101 -15.91 -10.20 -29.03
C GLY A 101 -15.99 -9.63 -27.61
N GLU A 102 -16.82 -10.23 -26.75
CA GLU A 102 -16.93 -9.85 -25.34
C GLU A 102 -15.63 -10.10 -24.57
N MET A 103 -15.01 -11.28 -24.75
CA MET A 103 -13.70 -11.58 -24.17
C MET A 103 -12.63 -10.57 -24.61
N ARG A 104 -12.57 -10.23 -25.89
CA ARG A 104 -11.59 -9.26 -26.42
C ARG A 104 -11.77 -7.86 -25.83
N ARG A 105 -13.02 -7.41 -25.64
CA ARG A 105 -13.32 -6.14 -24.98
C ARG A 105 -12.87 -6.15 -23.52
N LEU A 106 -13.10 -7.26 -22.80
CA LEU A 106 -12.69 -7.43 -21.41
C LEU A 106 -11.16 -7.45 -21.25
N THR A 107 -10.43 -8.08 -22.17
CA THR A 107 -8.96 -8.10 -22.13
C THR A 107 -8.35 -6.75 -22.46
N GLU A 108 -8.96 -5.99 -23.37
CA GLU A 108 -8.55 -4.61 -23.68
C GLU A 108 -8.77 -3.67 -22.48
N ASP A 109 -9.93 -3.76 -21.83
CA ASP A 109 -10.23 -2.99 -20.61
C ASP A 109 -9.24 -3.30 -19.48
N LEU A 110 -8.93 -4.60 -19.30
CA LEU A 110 -7.94 -5.05 -18.33
C LEU A 110 -6.52 -4.52 -18.65
N GLY A 111 -6.11 -4.60 -19.92
CA GLY A 111 -4.81 -4.08 -20.37
C GLY A 111 -4.67 -2.57 -20.18
N ASN A 112 -5.72 -1.81 -20.48
CA ASN A 112 -5.76 -0.36 -20.28
C ASN A 112 -5.67 0.01 -18.80
N SER A 113 -6.42 -0.69 -17.94
CA SER A 113 -6.41 -0.47 -16.49
C SER A 113 -5.03 -0.73 -15.86
N VAL A 114 -4.30 -1.72 -16.35
CA VAL A 114 -2.94 -2.04 -15.87
C VAL A 114 -1.92 -1.01 -16.34
N ARG A 115 -2.05 -0.51 -17.58
CA ARG A 115 -1.07 0.40 -18.23
C ARG A 115 -1.06 1.81 -17.65
N ILE A 116 -2.22 2.36 -17.26
CA ILE A 116 -2.35 3.76 -16.77
C ILE A 116 -1.58 3.98 -15.45
N SER A 117 -1.23 2.89 -14.76
CA SER A 117 -0.58 2.96 -13.48
C SER A 117 0.96 3.05 -13.67
N SER A 118 1.60 4.21 -13.44
CA SER A 118 3.07 4.30 -13.37
C SER A 118 3.62 3.55 -12.14
N PRO A 119 4.44 2.48 -12.32
CA PRO A 119 4.74 1.50 -11.27
C PRO A 119 5.54 2.05 -10.09
N TRP A 120 6.43 3.01 -10.33
CA TRP A 120 7.51 3.32 -9.40
C TRP A 120 7.45 4.71 -8.78
N VAL A 121 6.69 5.64 -9.36
CA VAL A 121 6.66 7.03 -8.86
C VAL A 121 6.17 7.10 -7.42
N LEU A 122 5.09 6.39 -7.09
CA LEU A 122 4.50 6.47 -5.75
C LEU A 122 5.37 5.83 -4.65
N PRO A 123 5.91 4.62 -4.85
CA PRO A 123 6.89 4.05 -3.92
C PRO A 123 8.12 4.94 -3.74
N ILE A 124 8.67 5.51 -4.82
CA ILE A 124 9.83 6.41 -4.73
C ILE A 124 9.48 7.66 -3.92
N VAL A 125 8.34 8.30 -4.18
CA VAL A 125 7.87 9.47 -3.42
C VAL A 125 7.71 9.14 -1.93
N LEU A 126 7.13 7.98 -1.61
CA LEU A 126 7.02 7.52 -0.23
C LEU A 126 8.38 7.32 0.44
N GLY A 127 9.36 6.74 -0.28
CA GLY A 127 10.71 6.56 0.22
C GLY A 127 11.44 7.86 0.49
N VAL A 128 11.38 8.80 -0.45
CA VAL A 128 11.99 10.12 -0.29
C VAL A 128 11.38 10.84 0.90
N LEU A 129 10.05 10.89 1.01
CA LEU A 129 9.36 11.52 2.14
C LEU A 129 9.79 10.90 3.47
N MET A 130 9.92 9.58 3.54
CA MET A 130 10.28 8.92 4.78
C MET A 130 11.73 9.20 5.20
N VAL A 131 12.67 9.17 4.24
CA VAL A 131 14.08 9.52 4.52
C VAL A 131 14.18 10.96 5.00
N SER A 132 13.46 11.89 4.36
CA SER A 132 13.39 13.29 4.78
C SER A 132 12.83 13.46 6.19
N VAL A 133 11.72 12.79 6.52
CA VAL A 133 11.11 12.86 7.85
C VAL A 133 12.05 12.34 8.93
N THR A 134 12.70 11.22 8.63
CA THR A 134 13.61 10.56 9.55
C THR A 134 14.87 11.39 9.81
N GLY A 135 15.52 11.87 8.76
CA GLY A 135 16.73 12.69 8.88
C GLY A 135 16.47 14.01 9.62
N ALA A 136 15.33 14.64 9.35
CA ALA A 136 14.96 15.87 10.05
C ALA A 136 14.58 15.63 11.52
N SER A 137 13.98 14.48 11.87
CA SER A 137 13.76 14.10 13.28
C SER A 137 15.08 13.93 14.05
N ALA A 138 16.09 13.33 13.41
CA ALA A 138 17.42 13.21 14.02
C ALA A 138 18.06 14.59 14.23
N TYR A 139 17.94 15.48 13.25
CA TYR A 139 18.46 16.86 13.33
C TYR A 139 17.74 17.71 14.39
N ILE A 140 16.43 17.55 14.55
CA ILE A 140 15.66 18.15 15.66
C ILE A 140 16.23 17.74 17.02
N THR A 141 16.56 16.46 17.16
CA THR A 141 17.10 15.93 18.41
C THR A 141 18.46 16.58 18.72
N SER A 142 19.34 16.73 17.72
CA SER A 142 20.62 17.43 17.92
C SER A 142 20.45 18.92 18.26
N LEU A 143 19.54 19.63 17.59
CA LEU A 143 19.22 21.03 17.89
C LEU A 143 18.72 21.22 19.32
N THR A 144 17.91 20.28 19.81
CA THR A 144 17.40 20.32 21.18
C THR A 144 18.53 20.23 22.20
N GLN A 145 19.56 19.41 21.94
CA GLN A 145 20.74 19.33 22.82
C GLN A 145 21.53 20.64 22.82
N GLU A 146 21.66 21.30 21.68
CA GLU A 146 22.38 22.57 21.57
C GLU A 146 21.68 23.71 22.32
N ILE A 147 20.35 23.81 22.20
CA ILE A 147 19.51 24.79 22.93
C ILE A 147 19.68 24.66 24.45
N VAL A 148 19.75 23.42 24.93
CA VAL A 148 19.92 23.11 26.35
C VAL A 148 21.29 23.56 26.87
N LEU A 149 22.33 23.51 26.03
CA LEU A 149 23.70 23.86 26.41
C LEU A 149 24.00 25.36 26.30
N ASP A 150 23.36 26.09 25.38
CA ASP A 150 23.51 27.54 25.22
C ASP A 150 22.14 28.25 25.09
N PRO A 151 21.56 28.71 26.22
CA PRO A 151 20.29 29.41 26.24
C PRO A 151 20.28 30.75 25.51
N GLN A 152 21.44 31.39 25.27
CA GLN A 152 21.48 32.69 24.57
C GLN A 152 21.36 32.52 23.06
N ALA A 153 21.89 31.43 22.50
CA ALA A 153 21.64 31.01 21.11
C ALA A 153 20.22 30.41 20.90
N ALA A 154 19.46 30.21 21.99
CA ALA A 154 18.22 29.44 21.95
C ALA A 154 17.11 30.05 21.09
N LEU A 155 17.01 31.38 20.97
CA LEU A 155 15.86 32.00 20.29
C LEU A 155 15.82 31.65 18.78
N GLU A 156 16.95 31.73 18.08
CA GLU A 156 17.06 31.35 16.67
C GLU A 156 16.83 29.84 16.49
N SER A 157 17.44 29.03 17.35
CA SER A 157 17.30 27.57 17.32
C SER A 157 15.88 27.10 17.63
N ILE A 158 15.16 27.77 18.53
CA ILE A 158 13.74 27.51 18.82
C ILE A 158 12.89 27.83 17.58
N PHE A 159 13.09 28.97 16.92
CA PHE A 159 12.35 29.28 15.69
C PHE A 159 12.63 28.27 14.57
N LEU A 160 13.89 27.86 14.40
CA LEU A 160 14.28 26.84 13.43
C LEU A 160 13.63 25.48 13.75
N LEU A 161 13.65 25.08 15.02
CA LEU A 161 13.02 23.86 15.52
C LEU A 161 11.52 23.85 15.23
N VAL A 162 10.82 24.94 15.55
CA VAL A 162 9.39 25.09 15.28
C VAL A 162 9.11 25.03 13.77
N ALA A 163 9.85 25.78 12.96
CA ALA A 163 9.69 25.77 11.50
C ALA A 163 9.90 24.37 10.91
N LEU A 164 10.96 23.68 11.34
CA LEU A 164 11.28 22.32 10.89
C LEU A 164 10.20 21.32 11.31
N SER A 165 9.72 21.41 12.56
CA SER A 165 8.64 20.54 13.07
C SER A 165 7.34 20.70 12.25
N LEU A 166 7.02 21.93 11.82
CA LEU A 166 5.86 22.21 10.99
C LEU A 166 6.03 21.59 9.60
N VAL A 167 7.19 21.77 8.96
CA VAL A 167 7.50 21.17 7.65
C VAL A 167 7.42 19.65 7.73
N LEU A 168 7.96 19.05 8.80
CA LEU A 168 7.90 17.61 9.03
C LEU A 168 6.48 17.10 9.21
N SER A 169 5.65 17.84 9.93
CA SER A 169 4.24 17.48 10.13
C SER A 169 3.48 17.47 8.80
N VAL A 170 3.73 18.45 7.94
CA VAL A 170 3.16 18.49 6.58
C VAL A 170 3.67 17.33 5.72
N ALA A 171 4.98 17.03 5.77
CA ALA A 171 5.57 15.91 5.04
C ALA A 171 5.02 14.55 5.50
N ALA A 172 4.86 14.36 6.82
CA ALA A 172 4.27 13.15 7.40
C ALA A 172 2.80 12.97 6.99
N LEU A 173 2.03 14.06 6.95
CA LEU A 173 0.65 14.03 6.47
C LEU A 173 0.60 13.67 4.97
N ALA A 174 1.46 14.28 4.15
CA ALA A 174 1.57 13.95 2.73
C ALA A 174 1.96 12.48 2.51
N TYR A 175 2.88 11.95 3.31
CA TYR A 175 3.26 10.54 3.31
C TYR A 175 2.06 9.63 3.63
N LEU A 176 1.29 9.93 4.68
CA LEU A 176 0.11 9.17 5.05
C LEU A 176 -0.94 9.15 3.91
N VAL A 177 -1.19 10.30 3.29
CA VAL A 177 -2.12 10.41 2.15
C VAL A 177 -1.63 9.58 0.97
N ALA A 178 -0.34 9.66 0.63
CA ALA A 178 0.26 8.87 -0.45
C ALA A 178 0.19 7.35 -0.17
N LEU A 179 0.37 6.95 1.08
CA LEU A 179 0.26 5.56 1.52
C LEU A 179 -1.18 5.04 1.35
N LEU A 180 -2.17 5.77 1.87
CA LEU A 180 -3.58 5.42 1.73
C LEU A 180 -4.01 5.35 0.26
N TYR A 181 -3.52 6.29 -0.55
CA TYR A 181 -3.76 6.31 -1.98
C TYR A 181 -3.16 5.08 -2.69
N SER A 182 -1.93 4.67 -2.31
CA SER A 182 -1.29 3.45 -2.82
C SER A 182 -2.16 2.23 -2.58
N LEU A 183 -2.61 2.03 -1.34
CA LEU A 183 -3.41 0.89 -0.95
C LEU A 183 -4.78 0.91 -1.61
N HIS A 184 -5.41 2.07 -1.70
CA HIS A 184 -6.64 2.25 -2.45
C HIS A 184 -6.48 1.84 -3.92
N MET A 185 -5.37 2.26 -4.56
CA MET A 185 -5.08 1.95 -5.95
C MET A 185 -4.88 0.44 -6.16
N ILE A 186 -4.11 -0.23 -5.29
CA ILE A 186 -3.94 -1.70 -5.31
C ILE A 186 -5.30 -2.39 -5.18
N ASN A 187 -6.11 -1.99 -4.20
CA ASN A 187 -7.43 -2.57 -3.98
C ASN A 187 -8.35 -2.38 -5.21
N ARG A 188 -8.31 -1.19 -5.82
CA ARG A 188 -9.07 -0.89 -7.04
C ARG A 188 -8.64 -1.77 -8.21
N LEU A 189 -7.34 -1.98 -8.38
CA LEU A 189 -6.79 -2.83 -9.44
C LEU A 189 -7.20 -4.29 -9.23
N LEU A 190 -7.05 -4.80 -8.01
CA LEU A 190 -7.44 -6.17 -7.66
C LEU A 190 -8.95 -6.38 -7.90
N GLY A 191 -9.78 -5.45 -7.44
CA GLY A 191 -11.22 -5.48 -7.70
C GLY A 191 -11.62 -5.31 -9.18
N HIS A 192 -10.74 -4.77 -10.03
CA HIS A 192 -10.96 -4.74 -11.47
C HIS A 192 -10.61 -6.08 -12.12
N VAL A 193 -9.46 -6.67 -11.77
CA VAL A 193 -9.06 -8.03 -12.20
C VAL A 193 -10.14 -9.04 -11.82
N ASP A 194 -10.64 -9.00 -10.59
CA ASP A 194 -11.68 -9.89 -10.09
C ASP A 194 -13.00 -9.76 -10.87
N ARG A 195 -13.40 -8.52 -11.23
CA ARG A 195 -14.61 -8.28 -12.04
C ARG A 195 -14.46 -8.79 -13.46
N VAL A 196 -13.30 -8.57 -14.08
CA VAL A 196 -13.00 -9.05 -15.43
C VAL A 196 -12.95 -10.58 -15.45
N SER A 197 -12.25 -11.17 -14.48
CA SER A 197 -12.18 -12.62 -14.26
C SER A 197 -13.58 -13.25 -14.12
N GLY A 198 -14.44 -12.68 -13.26
CA GLY A 198 -15.82 -13.13 -13.11
C GLY A 198 -16.67 -12.95 -14.39
N SER A 199 -16.40 -11.91 -15.18
CA SER A 199 -17.09 -11.69 -16.46
C SER A 199 -16.66 -12.72 -17.51
N ILE A 200 -15.37 -13.05 -17.59
CA ILE A 200 -14.85 -14.12 -18.45
C ILE A 200 -15.45 -15.47 -18.05
N ALA A 201 -15.51 -15.75 -16.74
CA ALA A 201 -16.14 -16.96 -16.21
C ALA A 201 -17.62 -17.06 -16.64
N ASP A 202 -18.36 -15.95 -16.56
CA ASP A 202 -19.77 -15.89 -17.00
C ASP A 202 -19.89 -16.18 -18.50
N VAL A 203 -19.06 -15.56 -19.33
CA VAL A 203 -19.02 -15.84 -20.79
C VAL A 203 -18.75 -17.31 -21.07
N LEU A 204 -17.77 -17.92 -20.39
CA LEU A 204 -17.48 -19.35 -20.52
C LEU A 204 -18.64 -20.24 -20.06
N SER A 205 -19.33 -19.86 -18.98
CA SER A 205 -20.47 -20.62 -18.46
C SER A 205 -21.68 -20.61 -19.41
N ARG A 206 -21.80 -19.59 -20.28
CA ARG A 206 -22.82 -19.52 -21.33
C ARG A 206 -22.52 -20.46 -22.50
N LEU A 207 -21.26 -20.86 -22.67
CA LEU A 207 -20.84 -21.83 -23.68
C LEU A 207 -20.98 -23.28 -23.20
N LYS A 208 -20.95 -23.51 -21.88
CA LYS A 208 -21.16 -24.84 -21.28
C LYS A 208 -22.64 -25.25 -21.27
N PRO A 209 -22.94 -26.56 -21.39
CA PRO A 209 -24.31 -27.05 -21.23
C PRO A 209 -24.84 -26.78 -19.81
N PRO A 210 -26.16 -26.53 -19.67
CA PRO A 210 -26.79 -25.98 -18.46
C PRO A 210 -26.56 -26.78 -17.18
N ASP A 211 -26.30 -28.08 -17.26
CA ASP A 211 -26.19 -28.97 -16.10
C ASP A 211 -24.89 -28.81 -15.27
N THR A 212 -23.95 -27.96 -15.71
CA THR A 212 -22.66 -27.75 -15.01
C THR A 212 -22.46 -26.34 -14.46
N ARG A 213 -23.53 -25.54 -14.32
CA ARG A 213 -23.44 -24.18 -13.77
C ARG A 213 -23.19 -24.21 -12.27
N THR A 214 -21.93 -24.19 -11.87
CA THR A 214 -21.53 -23.80 -10.52
C THR A 214 -21.84 -22.30 -10.34
N GLN A 215 -22.74 -21.96 -9.42
CA GLN A 215 -22.95 -20.56 -9.03
C GLN A 215 -21.69 -20.06 -8.33
N GLY A 216 -20.81 -19.38 -9.07
CA GLY A 216 -19.69 -18.67 -8.49
C GLY A 216 -20.21 -17.64 -7.50
N ARG A 217 -19.89 -17.81 -6.21
CA ARG A 217 -20.21 -16.85 -5.16
C ARG A 217 -19.51 -15.55 -5.52
N ARG A 218 -20.27 -14.50 -5.82
CA ARG A 218 -19.68 -13.17 -6.06
C ARG A 218 -18.95 -12.73 -4.78
N PRO A 219 -17.64 -12.43 -4.85
CA PRO A 219 -16.96 -11.87 -3.69
C PRO A 219 -17.67 -10.59 -3.27
N GLY A 220 -18.00 -10.47 -1.98
CA GLY A 220 -18.70 -9.31 -1.45
C GLY A 220 -17.88 -8.04 -1.72
N SER A 221 -18.50 -6.99 -2.26
CA SER A 221 -17.77 -5.75 -2.54
C SER A 221 -17.33 -5.11 -1.22
N ARG A 222 -16.05 -5.24 -0.88
CA ARG A 222 -15.45 -4.54 0.26
C ARG A 222 -15.42 -3.05 -0.05
N ARG A 223 -16.11 -2.24 0.76
CA ARG A 223 -16.17 -0.78 0.58
C ARG A 223 -14.83 -0.18 0.99
N THR A 224 -13.96 0.17 0.04
CA THR A 224 -12.63 0.75 0.32
C THR A 224 -12.70 1.96 1.24
N LEU A 225 -13.77 2.75 1.17
CA LEU A 225 -14.00 3.90 2.06
C LEU A 225 -14.02 3.50 3.54
N LEU A 226 -14.61 2.34 3.87
CA LEU A 226 -14.64 1.82 5.25
C LEU A 226 -13.21 1.55 5.75
N TYR A 227 -12.36 1.00 4.90
CA TYR A 227 -10.95 0.71 5.25
C TYR A 227 -10.18 2.00 5.50
N ILE A 228 -10.39 3.04 4.69
CA ILE A 228 -9.75 4.34 4.87
C ILE A 228 -10.19 4.98 6.20
N ILE A 229 -11.51 5.04 6.45
CA ILE A 229 -12.06 5.59 7.69
C ILE A 229 -11.51 4.84 8.90
N LEU A 230 -11.48 3.51 8.84
CA LEU A 230 -10.99 2.69 9.94
C LEU A 230 -9.48 2.84 10.15
N THR A 231 -8.69 3.04 9.08
CA THR A 231 -7.26 3.35 9.17
C THR A 231 -7.01 4.68 9.88
N LEU A 232 -7.81 5.71 9.55
CA LEU A 232 -7.71 7.02 10.21
C LEU A 232 -8.10 6.95 11.68
N ILE A 233 -9.20 6.27 12.02
CA ILE A 233 -9.69 6.16 13.41
C ILE A 233 -8.70 5.35 14.28
N THR A 234 -8.08 4.31 13.73
CA THR A 234 -7.18 3.42 14.47
C THR A 234 -5.72 3.90 14.47
N LEU A 235 -5.45 5.13 14.01
CA LEU A 235 -4.10 5.70 13.97
C LEU A 235 -3.09 4.78 13.24
N GLY A 236 -3.55 4.05 12.23
CA GLY A 236 -2.71 3.14 11.44
C GLY A 236 -2.60 1.70 11.95
N PHE A 237 -3.18 1.31 13.10
CA PHE A 237 -3.17 -0.10 13.52
C PHE A 237 -3.88 -1.00 12.50
N PHE A 238 -4.95 -0.49 11.89
CA PHE A 238 -5.68 -1.17 10.83
C PHE A 238 -4.89 -1.33 9.52
N LEU A 239 -3.77 -0.62 9.34
CA LEU A 239 -2.90 -0.76 8.17
C LEU A 239 -2.38 -2.20 8.04
N ILE A 240 -2.03 -2.83 9.16
CA ILE A 240 -1.54 -4.22 9.20
C ILE A 240 -2.62 -5.16 8.66
N TYR A 241 -3.85 -5.01 9.17
CA TYR A 241 -5.00 -5.80 8.72
C TYR A 241 -5.28 -5.56 7.24
N TRP A 242 -5.18 -4.32 6.76
CA TRP A 242 -5.43 -4.01 5.36
C TRP A 242 -4.40 -4.66 4.44
N VAL A 243 -3.11 -4.64 4.81
CA VAL A 243 -2.08 -5.35 4.06
C VAL A 243 -2.33 -6.86 4.08
N TRP A 244 -2.63 -7.44 5.24
CA TRP A 244 -2.97 -8.85 5.34
C TRP A 244 -4.13 -9.21 4.41
N ALA A 245 -5.21 -8.43 4.46
CA ALA A 245 -6.39 -8.63 3.64
C ALA A 245 -6.08 -8.54 2.14
N LEU A 246 -5.26 -7.57 1.72
CA LEU A 246 -4.84 -7.45 0.31
C LEU A 246 -4.01 -8.65 -0.14
N ASN A 247 -3.13 -9.18 0.71
CA ASN A 247 -2.32 -10.35 0.39
C ASN A 247 -3.17 -11.62 0.30
N SER A 248 -4.12 -11.80 1.22
CA SER A 248 -5.09 -12.90 1.16
C SER A 248 -5.96 -12.81 -0.09
N ASP A 249 -6.48 -11.62 -0.41
CA ASP A 249 -7.31 -11.41 -1.59
C ASP A 249 -6.50 -11.64 -2.89
N LEU A 250 -5.21 -11.31 -2.92
CA LEU A 250 -4.33 -11.59 -4.06
C LEU A 250 -4.17 -13.10 -4.28
N GLY A 251 -3.94 -13.87 -3.21
CA GLY A 251 -3.86 -15.33 -3.28
C GLY A 251 -5.15 -15.96 -3.79
N GLU A 252 -6.30 -15.51 -3.29
CA GLU A 252 -7.61 -15.97 -3.79
C GLU A 252 -7.84 -15.62 -5.27
N CYS A 253 -7.41 -14.44 -5.70
CA CYS A 253 -7.47 -14.01 -7.09
C CYS A 253 -6.59 -14.90 -7.99
N GLU A 254 -5.38 -15.22 -7.55
CA GLU A 254 -4.46 -16.09 -8.28
C GLU A 254 -5.07 -17.48 -8.48
N THR A 255 -5.56 -18.12 -7.41
CA THR A 255 -6.21 -19.44 -7.50
C THR A 255 -7.42 -19.42 -8.46
N ARG A 256 -8.25 -18.37 -8.41
CA ARG A 256 -9.39 -18.21 -9.33
C ARG A 256 -8.95 -18.07 -10.78
N VAL A 257 -7.88 -17.31 -11.04
CA VAL A 257 -7.32 -17.17 -12.38
C VAL A 257 -6.75 -18.50 -12.85
N GLU A 258 -6.03 -19.24 -12.02
CA GLU A 258 -5.52 -20.57 -12.36
C GLU A 258 -6.64 -21.57 -12.69
N GLU A 259 -7.72 -21.56 -11.93
CA GLU A 259 -8.91 -22.36 -12.22
C GLU A 259 -9.48 -21.98 -13.60
N LEU A 260 -9.66 -20.69 -13.89
CA LEU A 260 -10.13 -20.25 -15.21
C LEU A 260 -9.17 -20.62 -16.33
N LEU A 261 -7.87 -20.51 -16.12
CA LEU A 261 -6.85 -20.93 -17.09
C LEU A 261 -6.97 -22.43 -17.38
N SER A 262 -7.25 -23.25 -16.37
CA SER A 262 -7.49 -24.68 -16.55
C SER A 262 -8.77 -24.94 -17.36
N GLN A 263 -9.86 -24.21 -17.10
CA GLN A 263 -11.11 -24.34 -17.84
C GLN A 263 -10.96 -23.91 -19.30
N LEU A 264 -10.19 -22.85 -19.56
CA LEU A 264 -9.89 -22.35 -20.90
C LEU A 264 -9.10 -23.38 -21.73
N LYS A 265 -8.25 -24.19 -21.10
CA LYS A 265 -7.49 -25.26 -21.78
C LYS A 265 -8.31 -26.53 -22.07
N LEU A 266 -9.39 -26.77 -21.32
CA LEU A 266 -10.20 -27.99 -21.40
C LEU A 266 -11.42 -27.86 -22.34
N THR A 267 -11.84 -26.64 -22.63
CA THR A 267 -12.86 -26.33 -23.64
C THR A 267 -12.22 -26.09 -24.99
#